data_AF-A0A2E6NRU5-F1
#
_entry.id   AF-A0A2E6NRU5-F1
#
_cell.length_a   1.000
_cell.length_b   1.000
_cell.length_c   1.000
_cell.angle_alpha   90.00
_cell.angle_beta   90.00
_cell.angle_gamma   90.00
#
_symmetry.space_group_name_H-M   'P 1'
#
loop_
_entity.id
_entity.type
_entity.pdbx_description
1 polymer ?
#
loop_
_entity_poly.entity_id
_entity_poly.type
_entity_poly.pdbx_seq_one_letter_code
_entity_poly.pdbx_strand_id
1 'polypeptide(L)'
;MPLNAHQPDPAPKAEPGFTLLELIISVTLLTLFVVPIGQALNDARIRSIRYTQARQVKSLAQQKLHDRINVRPEEGELELPEGEGDFEEEGHPSWSWIVDPPQPRSQGEQVVLEYTITVEVPFQLENGSSDSALSTEGSSYQYTTWTFPNEAWYETQEYLFDNGMESLLYGNPDYYNEALPTANTGAGR
;
A
#
# COMPACT_ATOMS: atom_id res chain seq x y z
N MET A 1 96.42 -27.40 4.58
CA MET A 1 95.28 -27.78 3.72
C MET A 1 94.02 -27.73 4.57
N PRO A 2 93.05 -26.84 4.32
CA PRO A 2 91.85 -26.75 5.14
C PRO A 2 90.82 -27.81 4.71
N LEU A 3 90.17 -28.44 5.70
CA LEU A 3 89.01 -29.31 5.53
C LEU A 3 87.78 -28.46 5.18
N ASN A 4 87.17 -28.70 4.02
CA ASN A 4 85.88 -28.14 3.66
C ASN A 4 84.80 -28.72 4.58
N ALA A 5 84.21 -27.87 5.42
CA ALA A 5 83.00 -28.18 6.16
C ALA A 5 81.85 -28.32 5.17
N HIS A 6 81.29 -29.53 5.05
CA HIS A 6 80.05 -29.75 4.33
C HIS A 6 78.92 -29.29 5.23
N GLN A 7 78.41 -28.09 4.96
CA GLN A 7 77.25 -27.54 5.66
C GLN A 7 76.00 -28.23 5.11
N PRO A 8 75.19 -28.91 5.94
CA PRO A 8 73.98 -29.55 5.45
C PRO A 8 72.96 -28.48 5.07
N ASP A 9 72.36 -28.63 3.89
CA ASP A 9 71.25 -27.78 3.43
C ASP A 9 70.11 -27.82 4.46
N PRO A 10 69.46 -26.67 4.75
CA PRO A 10 68.30 -26.66 5.62
C PRO A 10 67.18 -27.48 4.97
N ALA A 11 66.61 -28.41 5.75
CA ALA A 11 65.49 -29.23 5.34
C ALA A 11 64.33 -28.38 4.77
N PRO A 12 63.60 -28.87 3.76
CA PRO A 12 62.46 -28.15 3.21
C PRO A 12 61.46 -27.84 4.33
N LYS A 13 61.15 -26.56 4.54
CA LYS A 13 60.08 -26.15 5.46
C LYS A 13 58.78 -26.73 4.92
N ALA A 14 58.16 -27.64 5.68
CA ALA A 14 56.82 -28.11 5.36
C ALA A 14 55.87 -26.92 5.33
N GLU A 15 55.23 -26.68 4.18
CA GLU A 15 54.15 -25.71 4.07
C GLU A 15 53.01 -26.19 5.00
N PRO A 16 52.50 -25.35 5.92
CA PRO A 16 51.44 -25.77 6.82
C PRO A 16 50.18 -26.10 6.00
N GLY A 17 49.81 -27.38 5.97
CA GLY A 17 48.59 -27.85 5.31
C GLY A 17 47.35 -27.42 6.09
N PHE A 18 46.28 -27.10 5.35
CA PHE A 18 44.99 -26.70 5.90
C PHE A 18 44.39 -27.83 6.75
N THR A 19 44.22 -27.59 8.06
CA THR A 19 43.74 -28.63 8.98
C THR A 19 42.22 -28.73 8.97
N LEU A 20 41.66 -29.92 9.24
CA LEU A 20 40.20 -30.13 9.33
C LEU A 20 39.55 -29.20 10.39
N LEU A 21 40.27 -28.91 11.48
CA LEU A 21 39.82 -27.98 12.51
C LEU A 21 39.71 -26.55 11.95
N GLU A 22 40.70 -26.11 11.18
CA GLU A 22 40.71 -24.80 10.53
C GLU A 22 39.58 -24.67 9.50
N LEU A 23 39.25 -25.76 8.78
CA LEU A 23 38.07 -25.83 7.92
C LEU A 23 36.78 -25.61 8.71
N ILE A 24 36.59 -26.36 9.80
CA ILE A 24 35.37 -26.29 10.62
C ILE A 24 35.22 -24.89 11.23
N ILE A 25 36.30 -24.32 11.77
CA ILE A 25 36.29 -22.95 12.33
C ILE A 25 35.98 -21.94 11.23
N SER A 26 36.61 -22.05 10.05
CA SER A 26 36.36 -21.13 8.93
C SER A 26 34.92 -21.19 8.45
N VAL A 27 34.35 -22.39 8.31
CA VAL A 27 32.94 -22.56 7.92
C VAL A 27 32.00 -22.04 9.00
N THR A 28 32.30 -22.26 10.28
CA THR A 28 31.47 -21.77 11.40
C THR A 28 31.50 -20.25 11.51
N LEU A 29 32.67 -19.64 11.34
CA LEU A 29 32.79 -18.19 11.28
C LEU A 29 32.05 -17.64 10.05
N LEU A 30 32.16 -18.29 8.90
CA LEU A 30 31.44 -17.89 7.70
C LEU A 30 29.92 -17.97 7.90
N THR A 31 29.40 -19.05 8.47
CA THR A 31 27.94 -19.19 8.70
C THR A 31 27.41 -18.16 9.69
N LEU A 32 28.19 -17.80 10.71
CA LEU A 32 27.85 -16.73 11.66
C LEU A 32 27.63 -15.38 11.00
N PHE A 33 28.27 -15.11 9.85
CA PHE A 33 28.05 -13.87 9.08
C PHE A 33 27.02 -14.06 7.96
N VAL A 34 27.07 -15.16 7.20
CA VAL A 34 26.23 -15.36 6.02
C VAL A 34 24.75 -15.50 6.37
N VAL A 35 24.42 -16.23 7.44
CA VAL A 35 23.03 -16.44 7.85
C VAL A 35 22.32 -15.13 8.23
N PRO A 36 22.85 -14.29 9.16
CA PRO A 36 22.18 -13.04 9.51
C PRO A 36 22.14 -12.04 8.34
N ILE A 37 23.16 -12.01 7.47
CA ILE A 37 23.12 -11.19 6.25
C ILE A 37 21.99 -11.66 5.33
N GLY A 38 21.85 -12.97 5.12
CA GLY A 38 20.77 -13.53 4.31
C GLY A 38 19.39 -13.18 4.87
N GLN A 39 19.21 -13.25 6.19
CA GLN A 39 17.97 -12.84 6.86
C GLN A 39 17.68 -11.35 6.67
N ALA A 40 18.68 -10.48 6.89
CA ALA A 40 18.52 -9.03 6.71
C ALA A 40 18.14 -8.65 5.28
N LEU A 41 18.73 -9.32 4.27
CA LEU A 41 18.38 -9.11 2.86
C LEU A 41 16.94 -9.54 2.56
N ASN A 42 16.50 -10.66 3.12
CA ASN A 42 15.13 -11.13 2.93
C ASN A 42 14.12 -10.15 3.56
N ASP A 43 14.39 -9.68 4.77
CA ASP A 43 13.54 -8.68 5.44
C ASP A 43 13.48 -7.37 4.68
N ALA A 44 14.61 -6.91 4.14
CA ALA A 44 14.67 -5.70 3.33
C ALA A 44 13.85 -5.84 2.03
N ARG A 45 13.92 -7.00 1.38
CA ARG A 45 13.12 -7.31 0.18
C ARG A 45 11.63 -7.36 0.48
N ILE A 46 11.24 -8.01 1.58
CA ILE A 46 9.84 -8.08 1.99
C ILE A 46 9.31 -6.68 2.26
N ARG A 47 10.06 -5.83 2.97
CA ARG A 47 9.70 -4.43 3.21
C ARG A 47 9.55 -3.65 1.90
N SER A 48 10.49 -3.78 0.96
CA SER A 48 10.43 -3.02 -0.30
C SER A 48 9.22 -3.40 -1.16
N ILE A 49 8.87 -4.68 -1.21
CA ILE A 49 7.66 -5.17 -1.89
C ILE A 49 6.42 -4.55 -1.23
N ARG A 50 6.32 -4.59 0.11
CA ARG A 50 5.21 -3.99 0.86
C ARG A 50 5.05 -2.50 0.58
N TYR A 51 6.14 -1.73 0.64
CA TYR A 51 6.09 -0.29 0.36
C TYR A 51 5.66 0.01 -1.08
N THR A 52 6.11 -0.79 -2.04
CA THR A 52 5.74 -0.62 -3.44
C THR A 52 4.26 -0.91 -3.65
N GLN A 53 3.75 -1.99 -3.07
CA GLN A 53 2.33 -2.38 -3.16
C GLN A 53 1.41 -1.38 -2.47
N ALA A 54 1.73 -0.96 -1.23
CA ALA A 54 0.93 0.06 -0.54
C ALA A 54 0.87 1.38 -1.32
N ARG A 55 1.99 1.76 -1.96
CA ARG A 55 2.02 2.95 -2.83
C ARG A 55 1.16 2.76 -4.09
N GLN A 56 1.17 1.58 -4.70
CA GLN A 56 0.32 1.27 -5.85
C GLN A 56 -1.16 1.32 -5.48
N VAL A 57 -1.56 0.63 -4.41
CA VAL A 57 -2.94 0.66 -3.89
C VAL A 57 -3.40 2.09 -3.64
N LYS A 58 -2.56 2.91 -2.99
CA LYS A 58 -2.86 4.33 -2.78
C LYS A 58 -3.04 5.08 -4.10
N SER A 59 -2.17 4.87 -5.07
CA SER A 59 -2.23 5.55 -6.37
C SER A 59 -3.51 5.21 -7.12
N LEU A 60 -3.89 3.92 -7.14
CA LEU A 60 -5.11 3.44 -7.77
C LEU A 60 -6.36 3.97 -7.05
N ALA A 61 -6.35 3.94 -5.72
CA ALA A 61 -7.43 4.51 -4.93
C ALA A 61 -7.64 6.01 -5.19
N GLN A 62 -6.54 6.77 -5.27
CA GLN A 62 -6.58 8.19 -5.60
C GLN A 62 -7.08 8.45 -7.02
N GLN A 63 -6.71 7.60 -7.98
CA GLN A 63 -7.21 7.69 -9.35
C GLN A 63 -8.73 7.47 -9.38
N LYS A 64 -9.25 6.37 -8.81
CA LYS A 64 -10.70 6.10 -8.78
C LYS A 64 -11.49 7.18 -8.03
N LEU A 65 -10.94 7.72 -6.93
CA LEU A 65 -11.54 8.87 -6.24
C LEU A 65 -11.57 10.12 -7.12
N HIS A 66 -10.49 10.40 -7.85
CA HIS A 66 -10.44 11.54 -8.76
C HIS A 66 -11.44 11.39 -9.90
N ASP A 67 -11.56 10.19 -10.46
CA ASP A 67 -12.54 9.88 -11.48
C ASP A 67 -13.95 10.12 -10.92
N ARG A 68 -14.27 9.55 -9.74
CA ARG A 68 -15.56 9.74 -9.05
C ARG A 68 -15.93 11.20 -8.81
N ILE A 69 -14.98 12.04 -8.41
CA ILE A 69 -15.21 13.46 -8.09
C ILE A 69 -15.54 14.28 -9.34
N ASN A 70 -15.04 13.86 -10.52
CA ASN A 70 -15.16 14.60 -11.75
C ASN A 70 -16.09 13.96 -12.79
N VAL A 71 -16.69 12.79 -12.48
CA VAL A 71 -17.67 12.19 -13.38
C VAL A 71 -18.86 13.13 -13.53
N ARG A 72 -19.16 13.46 -14.79
CA ARG A 72 -20.42 14.08 -15.19
C ARG A 72 -21.33 12.98 -15.73
N PRO A 73 -22.62 12.95 -15.38
CA PRO A 73 -23.55 12.10 -16.09
C PRO A 73 -23.57 12.53 -17.56
N GLU A 74 -23.13 11.67 -18.48
CA GLU A 74 -23.23 11.97 -19.91
C GLU A 74 -24.71 11.94 -20.35
N GLU A 75 -25.09 12.86 -21.24
CA GLU A 75 -26.45 12.97 -21.76
C GLU A 75 -26.88 11.67 -22.45
N GLY A 76 -27.71 10.86 -21.78
CA GLY A 76 -28.34 9.67 -22.35
C GLY A 76 -27.80 8.33 -21.86
N GLU A 77 -26.74 8.30 -21.06
CA GLU A 77 -26.29 7.09 -20.36
C GLU A 77 -26.78 7.10 -18.91
N LEU A 78 -27.60 6.11 -18.57
CA LEU A 78 -28.31 5.98 -17.30
C LEU A 78 -27.41 5.40 -16.19
N GLU A 79 -26.09 5.47 -16.36
CA GLU A 79 -25.12 4.78 -15.51
C GLU A 79 -24.42 5.79 -14.62
N LEU A 80 -24.90 5.89 -13.38
CA LEU A 80 -24.09 6.47 -12.31
C LEU A 80 -22.76 5.71 -12.27
N PRO A 81 -21.63 6.41 -12.01
CA PRO A 81 -20.34 5.73 -11.92
C PRO A 81 -20.45 4.56 -10.94
N GLU A 82 -19.87 3.43 -11.31
CA GLU A 82 -19.89 2.24 -10.47
C GLU A 82 -19.34 2.59 -9.08
N GLY A 83 -20.11 2.26 -8.04
CA GLY A 83 -19.71 2.48 -6.64
C GLY A 83 -18.82 1.35 -6.13
N GLU A 84 -18.63 0.30 -6.91
CA GLU A 84 -17.84 -0.87 -6.58
C GLU A 84 -17.28 -1.48 -7.88
N GLY A 85 -16.16 -2.18 -7.78
CA GLY A 85 -15.57 -2.85 -8.92
C GLY A 85 -14.25 -3.54 -8.56
N ASP A 86 -13.52 -3.91 -9.60
CA ASP A 86 -12.16 -4.44 -9.48
C ASP A 86 -11.15 -3.58 -10.26
N PHE A 87 -9.88 -3.94 -10.15
CA PHE A 87 -8.79 -3.30 -10.89
C PHE A 87 -8.31 -4.18 -12.06
N GLU A 88 -9.22 -4.88 -12.76
CA GLU A 88 -8.85 -5.74 -13.90
C GLU A 88 -8.11 -4.95 -15.00
N GLU A 89 -8.62 -3.76 -15.34
CA GLU A 89 -8.02 -2.89 -16.37
C GLU A 89 -6.59 -2.45 -16.03
N GLU A 90 -6.31 -2.27 -14.74
CA GLU A 90 -5.00 -1.89 -14.22
C GLU A 90 -4.09 -3.10 -13.93
N GLY A 91 -4.53 -4.32 -14.28
CA GLY A 91 -3.77 -5.55 -14.17
C GLY A 91 -3.83 -6.23 -12.79
N HIS A 92 -4.80 -5.83 -11.97
CA HIS A 92 -5.02 -6.32 -10.61
C HIS A 92 -6.45 -6.86 -10.40
N PRO A 93 -6.87 -7.90 -11.16
CA PRO A 93 -8.25 -8.43 -11.11
C PRO A 93 -8.63 -9.03 -9.74
N SER A 94 -7.64 -9.34 -8.92
CA SER A 94 -7.86 -9.87 -7.57
C SER A 94 -8.11 -8.78 -6.52
N TRP A 95 -7.95 -7.50 -6.88
CA TRP A 95 -8.16 -6.37 -5.98
C TRP A 95 -9.52 -5.76 -6.28
N SER A 96 -10.31 -5.53 -5.24
CA SER A 96 -11.61 -4.88 -5.35
C SER A 96 -11.57 -3.50 -4.72
N TRP A 97 -12.48 -2.64 -5.15
CA TRP A 97 -12.68 -1.33 -4.58
C TRP A 97 -14.16 -1.03 -4.41
N ILE A 98 -14.47 -0.22 -3.40
CA ILE A 98 -15.81 0.27 -3.09
C ILE A 98 -15.67 1.75 -2.73
N VAL A 99 -16.41 2.62 -3.42
CA VAL A 99 -16.51 4.05 -3.14
C VAL A 99 -17.83 4.34 -2.45
N ASP A 100 -17.76 4.83 -1.22
CA ASP A 100 -18.94 5.23 -0.47
C ASP A 100 -19.57 6.49 -1.09
N PRO A 101 -20.91 6.63 -1.03
CA PRO A 101 -21.60 7.87 -1.38
C PRO A 101 -20.99 9.09 -0.67
N PRO A 102 -20.78 10.21 -1.37
CA PRO A 102 -20.18 11.40 -0.78
C PRO A 102 -21.02 11.90 0.39
N GLN A 103 -20.37 12.12 1.53
CA GLN A 103 -21.02 12.63 2.73
C GLN A 103 -20.85 14.16 2.81
N PRO A 104 -21.94 14.94 2.85
CA PRO A 104 -21.83 16.38 3.07
C PRO A 104 -21.38 16.67 4.50
N ARG A 105 -20.42 17.58 4.64
CA ARG A 105 -19.86 18.04 5.91
C ARG A 105 -19.88 19.56 5.95
N SER A 106 -20.10 20.11 7.14
CA SER A 106 -19.94 21.55 7.36
C SER A 106 -18.48 21.88 7.74
N GLN A 107 -17.92 22.89 7.09
CA GLN A 107 -16.65 23.52 7.47
C GLN A 107 -16.88 25.03 7.62
N GLY A 108 -17.25 25.45 8.83
CA GLY A 108 -17.67 26.83 9.08
C GLY A 108 -18.97 27.15 8.36
N GLU A 109 -18.95 28.14 7.47
CA GLU A 109 -20.10 28.53 6.64
C GLU A 109 -20.17 27.77 5.29
N GLN A 110 -19.18 26.92 5.00
CA GLN A 110 -19.05 26.25 3.71
C GLN A 110 -19.40 24.75 3.82
N VAL A 111 -19.94 24.20 2.72
CA VAL A 111 -20.21 22.77 2.56
C VAL A 111 -19.02 22.11 1.86
N VAL A 112 -18.58 20.98 2.40
CA VAL A 112 -17.50 20.15 1.84
C VAL A 112 -18.02 18.73 1.67
N LEU A 113 -17.62 18.06 0.60
CA LEU A 113 -17.97 16.68 0.31
C LEU A 113 -16.83 15.76 0.73
N GLU A 114 -17.15 14.76 1.54
CA GLU A 114 -16.23 13.70 1.96
C GLU A 114 -16.45 12.45 1.12
N TYR A 115 -15.41 12.06 0.37
CA TYR A 115 -15.40 10.83 -0.42
C TYR A 115 -14.49 9.82 0.24
N THR A 116 -14.96 8.60 0.39
CA THR A 116 -14.20 7.49 0.96
C THR A 116 -14.17 6.33 -0.01
N ILE A 117 -12.98 5.79 -0.26
CA ILE A 117 -12.79 4.55 -1.00
C ILE A 117 -12.15 3.51 -0.09
N THR A 118 -12.67 2.29 -0.17
CA THR A 118 -12.13 1.10 0.45
C THR A 118 -11.58 0.20 -0.63
N VAL A 119 -10.31 -0.19 -0.53
CA VAL A 119 -9.65 -1.11 -1.45
C VAL A 119 -9.30 -2.39 -0.70
N GLU A 120 -9.81 -3.53 -1.18
CA GLU A 120 -9.52 -4.83 -0.60
C GLU A 120 -8.47 -5.57 -1.44
N VAL A 121 -7.45 -6.04 -0.75
CA VAL A 121 -6.32 -6.77 -1.33
C VAL A 121 -6.30 -8.18 -0.70
N PRO A 122 -6.27 -9.27 -1.47
CA PRO A 122 -6.55 -10.62 -0.98
C PRO A 122 -5.41 -11.27 -0.17
N PHE A 123 -4.35 -10.52 0.15
CA PHE A 123 -3.23 -11.00 0.96
C PHE A 123 -2.86 -10.00 2.05
N GLN A 124 -2.60 -10.51 3.25
CA GLN A 124 -2.10 -9.72 4.38
C GLN A 124 -0.70 -9.18 4.10
N LEU A 125 -0.55 -7.86 4.09
CA LEU A 125 0.76 -7.19 4.00
C LEU A 125 1.48 -7.09 5.37
N GLU A 126 0.79 -7.39 6.48
CA GLU A 126 1.28 -7.09 7.84
C GLU A 126 2.08 -8.20 8.55
N ASN A 127 1.98 -9.48 8.17
CA ASN A 127 2.59 -10.52 8.99
C ASN A 127 4.13 -10.52 8.89
N GLY A 128 4.78 -9.94 9.90
CA GLY A 128 6.23 -9.85 10.08
C GLY A 128 6.81 -10.90 11.04
N SER A 129 6.02 -11.86 11.50
CA SER A 129 6.52 -12.99 12.29
C SER A 129 6.73 -14.21 11.40
N SER A 130 7.93 -14.78 11.46
CA SER A 130 8.32 -16.05 10.82
C SER A 130 7.58 -17.29 11.35
N ASP A 131 6.51 -17.07 12.11
CA ASP A 131 5.56 -18.06 12.60
C ASP A 131 4.17 -17.45 12.39
N SER A 132 3.45 -17.89 11.36
CA SER A 132 1.99 -17.85 11.38
C SER A 132 1.43 -18.60 10.19
N ALA A 133 0.43 -19.42 10.52
CA ALA A 133 -0.45 -20.08 9.61
C ALA A 133 -0.93 -19.13 8.51
N LEU A 134 -1.19 -19.71 7.34
CA LEU A 134 -1.87 -19.12 6.20
C LEU A 134 -3.14 -18.37 6.65
N SER A 135 -3.01 -17.10 7.04
CA SER A 135 -4.17 -16.24 7.30
C SER A 135 -4.67 -15.76 5.96
N THR A 136 -5.76 -16.37 5.50
CA THR A 136 -6.51 -16.02 4.29
C THR A 136 -7.27 -14.69 4.43
N GLU A 137 -6.92 -13.86 5.40
CA GLU A 137 -7.51 -12.54 5.57
C GLU A 137 -6.77 -11.56 4.65
N GLY A 138 -7.53 -10.86 3.80
CA GLY A 138 -7.00 -9.78 2.97
C GLY A 138 -6.58 -8.57 3.81
N SER A 139 -5.93 -7.61 3.18
CA SER A 139 -5.73 -6.26 3.71
C SER A 139 -6.76 -5.30 3.09
N SER A 140 -7.46 -4.55 3.93
CA SER A 140 -8.36 -3.48 3.50
C SER A 140 -7.71 -2.12 3.74
N TYR A 141 -7.74 -1.26 2.73
CA TYR A 141 -7.17 0.08 2.75
C TYR A 141 -8.26 1.11 2.54
N GLN A 142 -8.44 2.01 3.50
CA GLN A 142 -9.41 3.09 3.39
C GLN A 142 -8.69 4.42 3.10
N TYR A 143 -9.17 5.14 2.10
CA TYR A 143 -8.69 6.48 1.75
C TYR A 143 -9.86 7.46 1.69
N THR A 144 -9.70 8.58 2.38
CA THR A 144 -10.70 9.64 2.41
C THR A 144 -10.11 10.92 1.83
N THR A 145 -10.90 11.61 1.01
CA THR A 145 -10.57 12.92 0.45
C THR A 145 -11.74 13.88 0.61
N TRP A 146 -11.42 15.16 0.73
CA TRP A 146 -12.42 16.23 0.83
C TRP A 146 -12.32 17.15 -0.36
N THR A 147 -13.46 17.50 -0.95
CA THR A 147 -13.54 18.45 -2.06
C THR A 147 -14.73 19.36 -1.87
N PHE A 148 -14.64 20.57 -2.42
CA PHE A 148 -15.83 21.41 -2.56
C PHE A 148 -16.74 20.84 -3.64
N PRO A 149 -18.07 21.05 -3.53
CA PRO A 149 -18.99 20.80 -4.62
C PRO A 149 -18.53 21.50 -5.90
N ASN A 150 -18.48 20.78 -7.01
CA ASN A 150 -18.15 21.28 -8.34
C ASN A 150 -19.37 21.17 -9.27
N GLU A 151 -19.26 21.67 -10.50
CA GLU A 151 -20.32 21.61 -11.51
C GLU A 151 -20.86 20.18 -11.71
N ALA A 152 -19.96 19.19 -11.83
CA ALA A 152 -20.31 17.79 -12.01
C ALA A 152 -21.17 17.22 -10.87
N TRP A 153 -20.89 17.64 -9.62
CA TRP A 153 -21.71 17.28 -8.48
C TRP A 153 -23.14 17.80 -8.60
N TYR A 154 -23.31 19.08 -8.97
CA TYR A 154 -24.63 19.68 -9.16
C TYR A 154 -25.41 19.03 -10.31
N GLU A 155 -24.77 18.77 -11.45
CA GLU A 155 -25.37 18.04 -12.59
C GLU A 155 -25.84 16.65 -12.16
N THR A 156 -25.03 15.94 -11.36
CA THR A 156 -25.40 14.65 -10.79
C THR A 156 -26.59 14.77 -9.83
N GLN A 157 -26.65 15.83 -9.01
CA GLN A 157 -27.79 16.05 -8.11
C GLN A 157 -29.08 16.32 -8.88
N GLU A 158 -29.03 17.16 -9.91
CA GLU A 158 -30.16 17.46 -10.78
C GLU A 158 -30.67 16.20 -11.48
N TYR A 159 -29.76 15.39 -12.03
CA TYR A 159 -30.10 14.11 -12.63
C TYR A 159 -30.78 13.14 -11.63
N LEU A 160 -30.22 12.97 -10.42
CA LEU A 160 -30.80 12.11 -9.40
C LEU A 160 -32.20 12.59 -8.97
N PHE A 161 -32.38 13.91 -8.86
CA PHE A 161 -33.64 14.55 -8.54
C PHE A 161 -34.70 14.29 -9.62
N ASP A 162 -34.36 14.54 -10.89
CA ASP A 162 -35.28 14.35 -12.02
C ASP A 162 -35.73 12.89 -12.19
N ASN A 163 -34.89 11.94 -11.79
CA ASN A 163 -35.20 10.51 -11.83
C ASN A 163 -35.90 9.98 -10.57
N GLY A 164 -36.27 10.84 -9.61
CA GLY A 164 -36.93 10.45 -8.37
C GLY A 164 -36.06 9.57 -7.47
N MET A 165 -34.74 9.54 -7.70
CA MET A 165 -33.74 8.89 -6.85
C MET A 165 -33.28 9.87 -5.76
N GLU A 166 -34.25 10.54 -5.13
CA GLU A 166 -33.99 11.44 -4.01
C GLU A 166 -33.27 10.66 -2.92
N SER A 167 -32.11 11.15 -2.51
CA SER A 167 -31.45 10.66 -1.32
C SER A 167 -31.18 11.81 -0.38
N LEU A 168 -31.61 11.64 0.86
CA LEU A 168 -31.33 12.57 1.97
C LEU A 168 -29.83 12.74 2.23
N LEU A 169 -28.98 11.85 1.71
CA LEU A 169 -27.51 11.92 1.78
C LEU A 169 -26.91 12.77 0.64
N TYR A 170 -27.65 12.90 -0.46
CA TYR A 170 -27.28 13.63 -1.67
C TYR A 170 -27.95 15.01 -1.60
N GLY A 171 -27.57 15.74 -0.54
CA GLY A 171 -28.29 16.89 -0.02
C GLY A 171 -28.51 17.98 -1.05
N ASN A 172 -29.75 18.43 -1.16
CA ASN A 172 -30.06 19.73 -1.70
C ASN A 172 -29.13 20.75 -0.99
N PRO A 173 -28.28 21.49 -1.73
CA PRO A 173 -27.32 22.44 -1.17
C PRO A 173 -27.99 23.55 -0.32
N ASP A 174 -29.30 23.73 -0.43
CA ASP A 174 -30.10 24.65 0.38
C ASP A 174 -30.48 24.09 1.77
N TYR A 175 -30.19 22.82 2.08
CA TYR A 175 -30.36 22.28 3.43
C TYR A 175 -29.30 22.86 4.37
N TYR A 176 -29.71 23.92 5.07
CA TYR A 176 -29.07 24.58 6.20
C TYR A 176 -27.86 23.87 6.81
N ASN A 177 -26.70 24.57 6.78
CA ASN A 177 -25.44 24.26 7.46
C ASN A 177 -25.59 23.84 8.94
N GLU A 178 -26.72 24.12 9.58
CA GLU A 178 -26.97 23.89 11.01
C GLU A 178 -27.14 22.42 11.41
N ALA A 179 -27.41 21.51 10.45
CA ALA A 179 -27.62 20.08 10.73
C ALA A 179 -26.51 19.15 10.22
N LEU A 180 -25.54 19.65 9.47
CA LEU A 180 -24.47 18.82 8.92
C LEU A 180 -23.40 18.52 9.99
N PRO A 181 -22.96 17.26 10.12
CA PRO A 181 -21.86 16.94 11.00
C PRO A 181 -20.60 17.69 10.55
N THR A 182 -19.94 18.33 11.52
CA THR A 182 -18.70 19.09 11.28
C THR A 182 -17.63 18.20 10.66
N ALA A 183 -16.97 18.68 9.61
CA ALA A 183 -15.82 18.01 9.01
C ALA A 183 -14.77 17.76 10.11
N ASN A 184 -14.39 16.50 10.32
CA ASN A 184 -13.30 16.18 11.23
C ASN A 184 -11.99 16.58 10.55
N THR A 185 -11.58 17.83 10.77
CA THR A 185 -10.25 18.28 10.38
C THR A 185 -9.25 17.47 11.20
N GLY A 186 -8.69 16.43 10.62
CA GLY A 186 -7.68 15.55 11.23
C GLY A 186 -6.36 16.27 11.51
N ALA A 187 -6.40 17.41 12.20
CA ALA A 187 -5.28 18.03 12.88
C ALA A 187 -5.02 17.27 14.19
N GLY A 188 -4.65 16.00 14.05
CA GLY A 188 -3.97 15.28 15.12
C GLY A 188 -2.60 15.91 15.33
N ARG A 189 -2.37 16.44 16.53
CA ARG A 189 -1.04 16.81 17.04
C ARG A 189 -0.14 15.59 17.16
#